data_AF-A0A3B8R1E8-F1
#
_entry.id   AF-A0A3B8R1E8-F1
#
_cell.length_a   1.000
_cell.length_b   1.000
_cell.length_c   1.000
_cell.angle_alpha   90.00
_cell.angle_beta   90.00
_cell.angle_gamma   90.00
#
_symmetry.space_group_name_H-M   'P 1'
#
loop_
_entity.id
_entity.type
_entity.pdbx_description
1 polymer ?
#
loop_
_entity_poly.entity_id
_entity_poly.type
_entity_poly.pdbx_seq_one_letter_code
_entity_poly.pdbx_strand_id
1 'polypeptide(L)' 'MKAYLVAAGDYHDIDYARLELLKLLAEHPSVRTTVASDYSDSEA' A
#
# COMPACT_ATOMS: atom_id res chain seq x y z
N MET A 1 4.30 -9.41 -10.54
CA MET A 1 3.18 -8.44 -10.60
C MET A 1 3.55 -7.21 -9.81
N LYS A 2 3.26 -6.00 -10.33
CA LYS A 2 3.47 -4.75 -9.58
C LYS A 2 2.15 -4.33 -8.96
N ALA A 3 2.17 -3.90 -7.71
CA ALA A 3 1.03 -3.35 -7.00
C ALA A 3 1.37 -1.97 -6.45
N TYR A 4 0.40 -1.05 -6.49
CA TYR A 4 0.52 0.29 -5.93
C TYR A 4 -0.56 0.45 -4.87
N LEU A 5 -0.16 0.46 -3.59
CA LEU A 5 -1.05 0.57 -2.46
C LEU A 5 -1.07 2.03 -1.99
N VAL A 6 -2.16 2.74 -2.31
CA VAL A 6 -2.42 4.07 -1.77
C VAL A 6 -3.17 3.92 -0.45
N ALA A 7 -2.56 4.36 0.65
CA ALA A 7 -3.13 4.23 1.99
C ALA A 7 -2.82 5.48 2.83
N ALA A 8 -3.82 6.35 2.96
CA ALA A 8 -3.80 7.53 3.85
C ALA A 8 -5.18 7.79 4.44
N GLY A 9 -5.24 8.63 5.47
CA GLY A 9 -6.48 9.13 6.06
C GLY A 9 -6.23 10.40 6.86
N ASP A 10 -7.00 11.46 6.60
CA ASP A 10 -6.76 12.79 7.21
C ASP A 10 -7.06 12.83 8.72
N TYR A 11 -7.95 11.95 9.19
CA TYR A 11 -8.45 11.95 10.57
C TYR A 11 -8.38 10.58 11.26
N HIS A 12 -7.74 9.60 10.61
CA HIS A 12 -7.70 8.22 11.09
C HIS A 12 -6.29 7.67 10.99
N ASP A 13 -5.90 6.88 11.99
CA ASP A 13 -4.68 6.07 11.90
C ASP A 13 -4.90 4.93 10.90
N ILE A 14 -4.16 4.99 9.79
CA ILE A 14 -4.18 4.01 8.71
C ILE A 14 -2.99 3.05 8.79
N ASP A 15 -2.03 3.27 9.69
CA ASP A 15 -0.78 2.50 9.74
C ASP A 15 -1.04 1.03 10.04
N TYR A 16 -1.97 0.74 10.96
CA TYR A 16 -2.35 -0.64 11.28
C TYR A 16 -2.99 -1.34 10.08
N ALA A 17 -4.02 -0.74 9.47
CA ALA A 17 -4.70 -1.32 8.31
C ALA A 17 -3.75 -1.51 7.12
N ARG A 18 -2.87 -0.53 6.88
CA ARG A 18 -1.82 -0.62 5.86
C ARG A 18 -0.89 -1.80 6.11
N LEU A 19 -0.45 -2.01 7.34
CA LEU A 19 0.41 -3.13 7.71
C LEU A 19 -0.28 -4.48 7.45
N GLU A 20 -1.55 -4.63 7.85
CA GLU A 20 -2.28 -5.89 7.62
C GLU A 20 -2.43 -6.21 6.13
N LEU A 21 -2.70 -5.19 5.29
CA LEU A 21 -2.73 -5.37 3.84
C LEU A 21 -1.36 -5.76 3.27
N LEU A 22 -0.27 -5.16 3.76
CA LEU A 22 1.09 -5.50 3.32
C LEU A 22 1.48 -6.94 3.70
N LYS A 23 1.02 -7.45 4.85
CA LYS A 23 1.22 -8.86 5.23
C LYS A 23 0.57 -9.80 4.22
N LEU A 24 -0.70 -9.55 3.86
CA LEU A 24 -1.42 -10.35 2.88
C LEU A 24 -0.74 -10.29 1.50
N LEU A 25 -0.29 -9.11 1.07
CA LEU A 25 0.44 -8.97 -0.20
C LEU A 25 1.79 -9.71 -0.17
N ALA A 26 2.45 -9.78 0.98
CA ALA A 26 3.71 -10.49 1.16
C ALA A 26 3.56 -12.03 1.09
N GLU A 27 2.35 -12.57 1.25
CA GLU A 27 2.06 -14.00 1.02
C GLU A 27 2.22 -14.41 -0.45
N HIS A 28 2.28 -13.45 -1.36
CA HIS A 28 2.49 -13.67 -2.79
C HIS A 28 3.90 -13.21 -3.22
N PRO A 29 4.91 -14.10 -3.29
CA PRO A 29 6.31 -13.71 -3.51
C PRO A 29 6.59 -12.99 -4.84
N SER A 30 5.69 -13.13 -5.81
CA SER A 30 5.78 -12.48 -7.12
C SER A 30 5.23 -11.05 -7.14
N VAL A 31 4.60 -10.59 -6.05
CA VAL A 31 4.05 -9.25 -5.91
C VAL A 31 5.12 -8.32 -5.33
N ARG A 32 5.35 -7.21 -6.02
CA ARG A 32 6.17 -6.09 -5.55
C ARG A 32 5.27 -4.90 -5.33
N THR A 33 5.16 -4.46 -4.08
CA THR A 33 4.24 -3.40 -3.68
C THR A 33 5.00 -2.11 -3.41
N THR A 34 4.57 -1.02 -4.04
CA THR A 34 4.94 0.35 -3.68
C THR A 34 3.80 0.96 -2.88
N VAL A 35 4.12 1.77 -1.87
CA VAL A 35 3.15 2.41 -0.97
C VAL A 35 3.22 3.93 -1.15
N ALA A 36 2.07 4.59 -1.22
CA ALA A 36 1.97 6.05 -1.27
C ALA A 36 0.82 6.57 -0.39
N SER A 37 0.88 7.86 -0.03
CA SER A 37 -0.19 8.56 0.70
C SER A 37 -1.31 9.07 -0.20
N ASP A 38 -1.02 9.24 -1.49
CA ASP A 38 -1.95 9.78 -2.47
C ASP A 38 -1.56 9.30 -3.88
N TYR A 39 -2.25 9.80 -4.89
CA TYR A 39 -2.04 9.41 -6.28
C TYR A 39 -1.08 10.34 -7.04
N SER A 40 -0.44 11.31 -6.38
CA SER A 40 0.43 12.29 -7.04
C SER A 40 1.64 11.62 -7.71
N ASP A 41 2.08 10.49 -7.16
CA ASP A 41 3.20 9.69 -7.66
C ASP A 41 2.77 8.46 -8.48
N SER A 42 1.49 8.37 -8.86
CA SER A 42 0.94 7.17 -9.53
C SER A 42 1.33 6.99 -11.00
N GLU A 43 2.05 7.95 -11.59
CA GLU A 43 2.62 7.85 -12.95
C GLU A 43 3.99 7.13 -13.02
N ALA A 44 4.20 6.10 -12.20
CA ALA A 44 5.48 5.37 -12.09
C ALA A 44 5.49 3.96 -12.71
#